data_AF-A0A377GNR0-F1
#
_entry.id   AF-A0A377GNR0-F1
#
_cell.length_a   1.000
_cell.length_b   1.000
_cell.length_c   1.000
_cell.angle_alpha   90.00
_cell.angle_beta   90.00
_cell.angle_gamma   90.00
#
_symmetry.space_group_name_H-M   'P 1'
#
loop_
_entity.id
_entity.type
_entity.pdbx_description
1 polymer ?
#
loop_
_entity_poly.entity_id
_entity_poly.type
_entity_poly.pdbx_seq_one_letter_code
_entity_poly.pdbx_strand_id
1 'polypeptide(L)'
;MASLYEINLRREILREKSAEILADYDKYLDENNISYESLNPVRVLEKIISEIYRNIFKPEYETIEKLNEANIKLDLALEVLKKLN
;
A
#
# COMPACT_ATOMS: atom_id res chain seq x y z
N MET A 1 -16.16 10.39 -16.78
CA MET A 1 -14.95 10.92 -16.11
C MET A 1 -15.29 11.13 -14.65
N ALA A 2 -14.46 10.63 -13.73
CA ALA A 2 -14.60 11.00 -12.33
C ALA A 2 -14.19 12.46 -12.13
N SER A 3 -14.83 13.13 -11.20
CA SER A 3 -14.48 14.49 -10.80
C SER A 3 -13.13 14.51 -10.06
N LEU A 4 -12.43 15.65 -10.09
CA LEU A 4 -11.21 15.85 -9.31
C LEU A 4 -11.45 15.62 -7.80
N TYR A 5 -12.63 15.98 -7.31
CA TYR A 5 -13.06 15.73 -5.95
C TYR A 5 -13.09 14.23 -5.63
N GLU A 6 -13.73 13.41 -6.47
CA GLU A 6 -13.78 11.96 -6.29
C GLU A 6 -12.40 11.31 -6.35
N ILE A 7 -11.53 11.77 -7.24
CA ILE A 7 -10.13 11.31 -7.33
C ILE A 7 -9.39 11.61 -6.03
N ASN A 8 -9.47 12.84 -5.53
CA ASN A 8 -8.79 13.22 -4.30
C ASN A 8 -9.34 12.49 -3.08
N LEU A 9 -10.67 12.34 -2.96
CA LEU A 9 -11.28 11.55 -1.89
C LEU A 9 -10.76 10.11 -1.90
N ARG A 10 -10.68 9.48 -3.08
CA ARG A 10 -10.13 8.12 -3.20
C ARG A 10 -8.64 8.06 -2.84
N ARG A 11 -7.85 9.07 -3.21
CA ARG A 11 -6.43 9.14 -2.80
C ARG A 11 -6.28 9.19 -1.29
N GLU A 12 -7.09 9.99 -0.61
CA GLU A 12 -7.11 10.06 0.86
C GLU A 12 -7.46 8.70 1.49
N ILE A 13 -8.51 8.05 1.01
CA ILE A 13 -8.91 6.71 1.50
C ILE A 13 -7.76 5.70 1.30
N LEU A 14 -7.11 5.71 0.14
CA LEU A 14 -6.00 4.80 -0.14
C LEU A 14 -4.75 5.15 0.66
N ARG A 15 -4.52 6.43 0.95
CA ARG A 15 -3.42 6.89 1.81
C ARG A 15 -3.59 6.35 3.23
N GLU A 16 -4.79 6.47 3.79
CA GLU A 16 -5.13 5.97 5.13
C GLU A 16 -4.99 4.45 5.19
N LYS A 17 -5.61 3.75 4.25
CA LYS A 17 -5.50 2.28 4.12
C LYS A 17 -4.06 1.80 4.00
N SER A 18 -3.23 2.49 3.21
CA SER A 18 -1.81 2.14 3.06
C SER A 18 -1.06 2.31 4.37
N ALA A 19 -1.39 3.32 5.17
CA ALA A 19 -0.75 3.57 6.47
C ALA A 19 -1.04 2.46 7.48
N GLU A 20 -2.30 2.01 7.55
CA GLU A 20 -2.72 0.89 8.41
C GLU A 20 -1.95 -0.39 8.03
N ILE A 21 -1.94 -0.73 6.75
CA ILE A 21 -1.24 -1.93 6.28
C ILE A 21 0.27 -1.83 6.54
N LEU A 22 0.89 -0.66 6.34
CA LEU A 22 2.33 -0.48 6.63
C LEU A 22 2.64 -0.73 8.10
N ALA A 23 1.80 -0.26 9.02
CA ALA A 23 2.01 -0.49 10.44
C ALA A 23 1.99 -1.98 10.80
N ASP A 24 1.08 -2.75 10.19
CA ASP A 24 1.01 -4.20 10.40
C ASP A 24 2.22 -4.93 9.78
N TYR A 25 2.68 -4.50 8.61
CA TYR A 25 3.89 -5.04 7.98
C TYR A 25 5.14 -4.73 8.81
N ASP A 26 5.31 -3.50 9.28
CA ASP A 26 6.44 -3.10 10.12
C ASP A 26 6.50 -3.96 11.38
N LYS A 27 5.35 -4.16 12.06
CA LYS A 27 5.24 -5.06 13.21
C LYS A 27 5.67 -6.49 12.87
N TYR A 28 5.16 -7.06 11.78
CA TYR A 28 5.49 -8.43 11.39
C TYR A 28 6.98 -8.59 11.05
N LEU A 29 7.56 -7.63 10.32
CA LEU A 29 8.97 -7.63 9.95
C LEU A 29 9.87 -7.57 11.19
N ASP A 30 9.51 -6.75 12.18
CA ASP A 30 10.23 -6.62 13.44
C ASP A 30 10.14 -7.91 14.28
N GLU A 31 8.93 -8.46 14.45
CA GLU A 31 8.70 -9.71 15.20
C GLU A 31 9.46 -10.91 14.60
N ASN A 32 9.65 -10.92 13.28
CA ASN A 32 10.34 -11.99 12.55
C ASN A 32 11.81 -11.67 12.24
N ASN A 33 12.37 -10.57 12.75
CA ASN A 33 13.76 -10.13 12.51
C ASN A 33 14.12 -10.03 11.02
N ILE A 34 13.18 -9.62 10.17
CA ILE A 34 13.38 -9.49 8.73
C ILE A 34 14.07 -8.15 8.45
N SER A 35 15.35 -8.21 8.07
CA SER A 35 16.17 -7.04 7.78
C SER A 35 15.60 -6.13 6.69
N TYR A 36 15.88 -4.82 6.82
CA TYR A 36 15.55 -3.78 5.83
C TYR A 36 16.15 -4.05 4.44
N GLU A 37 17.35 -4.61 4.40
CA GLU A 37 18.08 -4.91 3.16
C GLU A 37 17.72 -6.29 2.58
N SER A 38 16.86 -7.05 3.24
CA SER A 38 16.51 -8.39 2.79
C SER A 38 15.70 -8.38 1.48
N LEU A 39 15.95 -9.37 0.63
CA LEU A 39 15.12 -9.69 -0.53
C LEU A 39 13.91 -10.56 -0.15
N ASN A 40 13.48 -10.50 1.12
CA ASN A 40 12.32 -11.25 1.58
C ASN A 40 11.06 -10.77 0.83
N PRO A 41 10.23 -11.67 0.27
CA PRO A 41 9.01 -11.29 -0.44
C PRO A 41 8.06 -10.38 0.37
N VAL A 42 7.98 -10.56 1.69
CA VAL A 42 7.17 -9.72 2.59
C VAL A 42 7.73 -8.30 2.62
N ARG A 43 9.06 -8.14 2.63
CA ARG A 43 9.70 -6.82 2.55
C ARG A 43 9.52 -6.16 1.18
N VAL A 44 9.48 -6.95 0.10
CA VAL A 44 9.16 -6.43 -1.24
C VAL A 44 7.73 -5.88 -1.27
N LEU A 45 6.78 -6.59 -0.67
CA LEU A 45 5.40 -6.11 -0.55
C LEU A 45 5.30 -4.83 0.29
N GLU A 46 5.97 -4.77 1.44
CA GLU A 46 6.05 -3.54 2.26
C GLU A 46 6.54 -2.34 1.42
N LYS A 47 7.60 -2.52 0.63
CA LYS A 47 8.12 -1.45 -0.24
C LYS A 47 7.09 -0.97 -1.26
N ILE A 48 6.35 -1.89 -1.88
CA ILE A 48 5.27 -1.53 -2.83
C ILE A 48 4.19 -0.70 -2.13
N ILE A 49 3.80 -1.08 -0.91
CA ILE A 49 2.80 -0.34 -0.12
C ILE A 49 3.36 1.04 0.28
N SER A 50 4.64 1.11 0.66
CA SER A 50 5.34 2.34 1.02
C SER A 50 5.41 3.32 -0.16
N GLU A 51 5.64 2.81 -1.37
CA GLU A 51 5.59 3.60 -2.60
C GLU A 51 4.18 4.13 -2.88
N ILE A 52 3.16 3.27 -2.81
CA ILE A 52 1.75 3.70 -2.97
C ILE A 52 1.44 4.79 -1.95
N TYR A 53 1.71 4.55 -0.67
CA TYR A 53 1.54 5.52 0.40
C TYR A 53 2.17 6.85 -0.02
N ARG A 54 3.49 6.90 -0.22
CA ARG A 54 4.25 8.14 -0.47
C ARG A 54 3.85 8.87 -1.76
N ASN A 55 3.39 8.14 -2.75
CA ASN A 55 3.18 8.67 -4.10
C ASN A 55 1.70 8.86 -4.48
N ILE A 56 0.72 8.46 -3.66
CA ILE A 56 -0.71 8.45 -4.04
C ILE A 56 -1.27 9.80 -4.54
N PHE A 57 -0.65 10.93 -4.19
CA PHE A 57 -1.02 12.27 -4.67
C PHE A 57 -0.24 12.75 -5.91
N LYS A 58 0.67 11.94 -6.43
CA LYS A 58 1.44 12.24 -7.65
C LYS A 58 0.59 12.05 -8.91
N PRO A 59 1.04 12.61 -10.06
CA PRO A 59 0.31 12.53 -11.32
C PRO A 59 -0.02 11.10 -11.79
N GLU A 60 0.79 10.11 -11.40
CA GLU A 60 0.58 8.70 -11.73
C GLU A 60 -0.73 8.11 -11.18
N TYR A 61 -1.37 8.78 -10.21
CA TYR A 61 -2.65 8.38 -9.60
C TYR A 61 -3.80 9.34 -9.91
N GLU A 62 -3.74 10.07 -11.03
CA GLU A 62 -4.81 11.00 -11.44
C GLU A 62 -6.01 10.31 -12.11
N THR A 63 -5.93 9.00 -12.35
CA THR A 63 -7.02 8.25 -12.97
C THR A 63 -7.61 7.23 -11.99
N ILE A 64 -8.91 6.98 -12.15
CA ILE A 64 -9.62 5.93 -11.39
C ILE A 64 -8.97 4.57 -11.60
N GLU A 65 -8.49 4.28 -12.80
CA GLU A 65 -7.82 3.01 -13.11
C GLU A 65 -6.54 2.83 -12.29
N LYS A 66 -5.71 3.88 -12.18
CA LYS A 66 -4.49 3.85 -11.37
C LYS A 66 -4.78 3.74 -9.86
N LEU A 67 -5.84 4.39 -9.40
CA LEU A 67 -6.31 4.23 -8.02
C LEU A 67 -6.85 2.82 -7.75
N ASN A 68 -7.53 2.20 -8.71
CA ASN A 68 -7.99 0.82 -8.59
C ASN A 68 -6.80 -0.16 -8.58
N GLU A 69 -5.80 0.03 -9.44
CA GLU A 69 -4.55 -0.75 -9.42
C GLU A 69 -3.85 -0.66 -8.05
N ALA A 70 -3.76 0.55 -7.48
CA ALA A 70 -3.22 0.75 -6.15
C ALA A 70 -4.03 -0.02 -5.10
N ASN A 71 -5.36 0.11 -5.13
CA ASN A 71 -6.23 -0.59 -4.19
C ASN A 71 -6.06 -2.12 -4.25
N ILE A 72 -5.98 -2.70 -5.46
CA ILE A 72 -5.77 -4.15 -5.63
C ILE A 72 -4.45 -4.59 -5.01
N LYS A 73 -3.37 -3.80 -5.16
CA LYS A 73 -2.08 -4.09 -4.54
C LYS A 73 -2.16 -4.05 -3.00
N LEU A 74 -2.89 -3.08 -2.45
CA LEU A 74 -3.13 -2.98 -1.01
C LEU A 74 -3.96 -4.16 -0.49
N ASP A 75 -5.03 -4.54 -1.20
CA ASP A 75 -5.86 -5.70 -0.86
C ASP A 75 -5.04 -7.00 -0.86
N LEU A 76 -4.21 -7.21 -1.89
CA LEU A 76 -3.31 -8.36 -1.95
C LEU A 76 -2.33 -8.37 -0.79
N ALA A 77 -1.70 -7.23 -0.48
CA ALA A 77 -0.75 -7.14 0.62
C ALA A 77 -1.40 -7.47 1.97
N LEU A 78 -2.60 -6.97 2.22
CA LEU A 78 -3.37 -7.28 3.43
C LEU A 78 -3.70 -8.77 3.51
N GLU A 79 -4.17 -9.38 2.42
CA GLU A 79 -4.49 -10.80 2.39
C GLU A 79 -3.26 -11.69 2.58
N VAL A 80 -2.11 -11.31 2.02
CA VAL A 80 -0.84 -12.02 2.27
C VAL A 80 -0.50 -11.99 3.75
N LEU A 81 -0.56 -10.82 4.40
CA LEU A 81 -0.21 -10.70 5.81
C LEU A 81 -1.15 -11.50 6.72
N LYS A 82 -2.46 -11.48 6.44
CA LYS A 82 -3.45 -12.32 7.16
C LYS A 82 -3.20 -13.82 7.05
N LYS A 83 -2.48 -14.28 6.02
CA LYS A 83 -2.12 -15.71 5.85
C LYS A 83 -0.81 -16.07 6.52
N LEU A 84 0.01 -15.07 6.87
CA LEU A 84 1.29 -15.26 7.54
C LEU A 84 1.18 -15.18 9.07
N ASN A 85 0.13 -14.52 9.56
CA ASN A 85 -0.30 -14.53 10.96
C ASN A 85 -1.24 -15.71 11.25
#